data_AF-A0A813I0X7-F1
#
_entry.id   AF-A0A813I0X7-F1
#
_cell.length_a   1.000
_cell.length_b   1.000
_cell.length_c   1.000
_cell.angle_alpha   90.00
_cell.angle_beta   90.00
_cell.angle_gamma   90.00
#
_symmetry.space_group_name_H-M   'P 1'
#
loop_
_entity.id
_entity.type
_entity.pdbx_description
1 polymer ?
#
loop_
_entity_poly.entity_id
_entity_poly.type
_entity_poly.pdbx_seq_one_letter_code
_entity_poly.pdbx_strand_id
1 'polypeptide(L)'
;MPVSNSKMTDAIDLALSEIGYPDKEGLWKHVQGLGRQHQRKFSTYKFVPRGGLSSPYVKYVTDVDLIFNNPSHGRVSLEDFDVLHGLAIQVCREAGNIMSAKVCLGEEDVFDGEVNDLSIVRQYVSQGADVVVITGRYTLQSGWCVPIDFTLQHGESKISKDMRVARIRENVAEGNYAKAVQRVRAILPKGAKGQFADSWNEVGGALRFLVKQLDLVRFMPLREQAAYMYYLCLPAETSRGIWAESADLEMQQRALHLLLLGSV
;
A
#
# COMPACT_ATOMS: atom_id res chain seq x y z
N MET A 1 -28.55 -17.40 -0.19
CA MET A 1 -29.37 -16.34 -0.79
C MET A 1 -28.48 -15.14 -1.03
N PRO A 2 -28.55 -14.44 -2.17
CA PRO A 2 -27.75 -13.24 -2.38
C PRO A 2 -28.12 -12.18 -1.34
N VAL A 3 -27.13 -11.67 -0.61
CA VAL A 3 -27.31 -10.52 0.28
C VAL A 3 -27.59 -9.31 -0.63
N SER A 4 -28.71 -8.63 -0.42
CA SER A 4 -29.03 -7.41 -1.18
C SER A 4 -27.94 -6.36 -0.96
N ASN A 5 -27.53 -5.66 -2.02
CA ASN A 5 -26.40 -4.71 -1.99
C ASN A 5 -26.47 -3.71 -0.80
N SER A 6 -27.67 -3.18 -0.51
CA SER A 6 -27.91 -2.28 0.64
C SER A 6 -27.50 -2.86 1.99
N LYS A 7 -27.78 -4.15 2.24
CA LYS A 7 -27.44 -4.80 3.52
C LYS A 7 -25.93 -4.97 3.68
N MET A 8 -25.21 -5.11 2.58
CA MET A 8 -23.75 -5.24 2.60
C MET A 8 -23.10 -3.90 2.88
N THR A 9 -23.57 -2.82 2.25
CA THR A 9 -23.11 -1.45 2.53
C THR A 9 -23.35 -1.09 4.00
N ASP A 10 -24.53 -1.37 4.55
CA ASP A 10 -24.83 -1.11 5.97
C ASP A 10 -23.88 -1.86 6.91
N ALA A 11 -23.56 -3.12 6.58
CA ALA A 11 -22.65 -3.92 7.38
C ALA A 11 -21.18 -3.44 7.27
N ILE A 12 -20.76 -2.98 6.09
CA ILE A 12 -19.46 -2.33 5.90
C ILE A 12 -19.38 -1.07 6.76
N ASP A 13 -20.37 -0.18 6.69
CA ASP A 13 -20.37 1.07 7.45
C ASP A 13 -20.38 0.83 8.96
N LEU A 14 -21.13 -0.17 9.43
CA LEU A 14 -21.07 -0.60 10.83
C LEU A 14 -19.65 -1.05 11.21
N ALA A 15 -19.04 -1.95 10.43
CA ALA A 15 -17.69 -2.43 10.70
C ALA A 15 -16.67 -1.28 10.72
N LEU A 16 -16.73 -0.34 9.76
CA LEU A 16 -15.85 0.84 9.73
C LEU A 16 -16.00 1.72 10.98
N SER A 17 -17.19 1.78 11.59
CA SER A 17 -17.40 2.55 12.83
C SER A 17 -16.83 1.87 14.08
N GLU A 18 -16.68 0.55 14.05
CA GLU A 18 -16.26 -0.26 15.20
C GLU A 18 -14.76 -0.63 15.17
N ILE A 19 -14.11 -0.59 14.00
CA ILE A 19 -12.70 -0.93 13.85
C ILE A 19 -11.80 -0.02 14.72
N GLY A 20 -11.05 -0.66 15.63
CA GLY A 20 -9.98 -0.01 16.40
C GLY A 20 -8.73 0.22 15.57
N TYR A 21 -8.69 1.27 14.75
CA TYR A 21 -7.59 1.54 13.81
C TYR A 21 -6.19 1.61 14.46
N PRO A 22 -5.12 1.23 13.73
CA PRO A 22 -3.74 1.35 14.23
C PRO A 22 -3.34 2.78 14.61
N ASP A 23 -2.52 2.93 15.66
CA ASP A 23 -1.85 4.20 15.98
C ASP A 23 -0.84 4.57 14.88
N LYS A 24 -1.27 5.45 13.98
CA LYS A 24 -0.48 5.94 12.86
C LYS A 24 0.81 6.64 13.31
N GLU A 25 0.76 7.46 14.36
CA GLU A 25 1.92 8.24 14.79
C GLU A 25 2.98 7.36 15.44
N GLY A 26 2.54 6.44 16.30
CA GLY A 26 3.41 5.42 16.90
C GLY A 26 4.06 4.55 15.82
N LEU A 27 3.27 4.07 14.86
CA LEU A 27 3.77 3.30 13.72
C LEU A 27 4.78 4.10 12.89
N TRP A 28 4.50 5.37 12.60
CA TRP A 28 5.42 6.21 11.82
C TRP A 28 6.77 6.39 12.51
N LYS A 29 6.78 6.70 13.81
CA LYS A 29 8.02 6.81 14.61
C LYS A 29 8.81 5.50 14.58
N HIS A 30 8.11 4.37 14.71
CA HIS A 30 8.73 3.04 14.63
C HIS A 30 9.40 2.80 13.27
N VAL A 31 8.69 3.04 12.17
CA VAL A 31 9.18 2.84 10.80
C VAL A 31 10.39 3.74 10.50
N GLN A 32 10.38 4.99 10.97
CA GLN A 32 11.55 5.86 10.86
C GLN A 32 12.77 5.29 11.60
N GLY A 33 12.56 4.70 12.77
CA GLY A 33 13.59 3.98 13.52
C GLY A 33 14.17 2.81 12.71
N LEU A 34 13.30 1.95 12.16
CA LEU A 34 13.70 0.83 11.30
C LEU A 34 14.50 1.30 10.09
N GLY A 35 14.01 2.29 9.35
CA GLY A 35 14.68 2.83 8.17
C GLY A 35 16.09 3.35 8.49
N ARG A 36 16.23 4.14 9.56
CA ARG A 36 17.54 4.65 10.01
C ARG A 36 18.47 3.54 10.51
N GLN A 37 17.95 2.54 11.20
CA GLN A 37 18.73 1.40 11.68
C GLN A 37 19.25 0.55 10.52
N HIS A 38 18.45 0.37 9.47
CA HIS A 38 18.76 -0.54 8.37
C HIS A 38 19.45 0.12 7.19
N GLN A 39 19.43 1.44 7.05
CA GLN A 39 20.16 2.12 5.96
C GLN A 39 21.66 1.77 5.94
N ARG A 40 22.26 1.50 7.10
CA ARG A 40 23.68 1.11 7.22
C ARG A 40 24.02 -0.21 6.50
N LYS A 41 23.01 -1.03 6.16
CA LYS A 41 23.18 -2.24 5.35
C LYS A 41 23.38 -1.93 3.87
N PHE A 42 23.03 -0.72 3.43
CA PHE A 42 23.07 -0.28 2.04
C PHE A 42 24.05 0.88 1.89
N SER A 43 25.31 0.58 1.58
CA SER A 43 26.44 1.54 1.66
C SER A 43 26.23 2.82 0.84
N THR A 44 25.52 2.72 -0.29
CA THR A 44 25.30 3.84 -1.22
C THR A 44 23.89 4.43 -1.16
N TYR A 45 23.00 3.87 -0.34
CA TYR A 45 21.60 4.29 -0.26
C TYR A 45 21.34 5.08 1.02
N LYS A 46 20.34 5.96 0.97
CA LYS A 46 19.84 6.69 2.14
C LYS A 46 18.38 6.36 2.36
N PHE A 47 17.99 6.19 3.62
CA PHE A 47 16.58 6.05 3.96
C PHE A 47 15.83 7.36 3.65
N VAL A 48 14.70 7.23 2.97
CA VAL A 48 13.83 8.33 2.58
C VAL A 48 12.50 8.20 3.33
N PRO A 49 12.22 9.06 4.34
CA PRO A 49 10.99 9.00 5.11
C PRO A 49 9.84 9.61 4.29
N ARG A 50 9.27 8.82 3.38
CA ARG A 50 8.12 9.18 2.52
C ARG A 50 7.03 8.11 2.62
N GLY A 51 5.97 8.27 1.84
CA GLY A 51 4.85 7.32 1.79
C GLY A 51 3.54 7.85 2.38
N GLY A 52 2.49 7.06 2.26
CA GLY A 52 1.17 7.38 2.80
C GLY A 52 1.20 7.61 4.31
N LEU A 53 1.95 6.77 5.02
CA LEU A 53 2.16 6.84 6.47
C LEU A 53 2.77 8.17 6.94
N SER A 54 3.70 8.74 6.16
CA SER A 54 4.37 10.01 6.47
C SER A 54 3.50 11.26 6.26
N SER A 55 2.40 11.13 5.50
CA SER A 55 1.57 12.26 5.09
C SER A 55 0.68 12.72 6.24
N PRO A 56 0.69 14.00 6.65
CA PRO A 56 -0.22 14.49 7.70
C PRO A 56 -1.69 14.46 7.24
N TYR A 57 -1.95 14.39 5.93
CA TYR A 57 -3.28 14.39 5.34
C TYR A 57 -3.95 13.02 5.24
N VAL A 58 -3.22 11.93 5.51
CA VAL A 58 -3.77 10.56 5.46
C VAL A 58 -4.16 10.16 6.88
N LYS A 59 -5.43 9.86 7.15
CA LYS A 59 -5.85 9.45 8.49
C LYS A 59 -5.59 7.96 8.78
N TYR A 60 -5.85 7.10 7.82
CA TYR A 60 -5.85 5.64 7.99
C TYR A 60 -4.60 4.99 7.38
N VAL A 61 -4.00 4.01 8.07
CA VAL A 61 -2.78 3.31 7.66
C VAL A 61 -3.09 2.22 6.63
N THR A 62 -2.77 2.43 5.36
CA THR A 62 -2.99 1.42 4.32
C THR A 62 -1.79 0.50 4.10
N ASP A 63 -0.59 1.03 4.31
CA ASP A 63 0.69 0.46 3.91
C ASP A 63 1.83 1.22 4.59
N VAL A 64 3.01 0.60 4.60
CA VAL A 64 4.25 1.13 5.15
C VAL A 64 5.32 1.14 4.07
N ASP A 65 5.98 2.26 3.86
CA ASP A 65 7.08 2.39 2.89
C ASP A 65 8.45 2.45 3.60
N LEU A 66 9.33 1.49 3.33
CA LEU A 66 10.75 1.51 3.67
C LEU A 66 11.59 1.73 2.41
N ILE A 67 11.79 3.01 2.09
CA ILE A 67 12.47 3.42 0.85
C ILE A 67 13.93 3.74 1.12
N PHE A 68 14.82 3.04 0.42
CA PHE A 68 16.25 3.29 0.37
C PHE A 68 16.60 3.80 -1.03
N ASN A 69 17.08 5.04 -1.11
CA ASN A 69 17.35 5.72 -2.38
C ASN A 69 18.83 6.01 -2.56
N ASN A 70 19.36 5.64 -3.72
CA ASN A 70 20.64 6.12 -4.22
C ASN A 70 20.37 7.21 -5.26
N PRO A 71 20.75 8.49 -5.03
CA PRO A 71 20.45 9.57 -5.97
C PRO A 71 21.24 9.48 -7.28
N SER A 72 22.30 8.67 -7.32
CA SER A 72 23.08 8.47 -8.54
C SER A 72 22.31 7.63 -9.55
N HIS A 73 22.47 7.95 -10.84
CA HIS A 73 22.03 7.05 -11.91
C HIS A 73 22.75 5.71 -11.79
N GLY A 74 22.03 4.62 -12.03
CA GLY A 74 22.57 3.28 -11.87
C GLY A 74 21.44 2.25 -11.78
N ARG A 75 21.83 1.02 -11.47
CA ARG A 75 20.93 -0.12 -11.32
C ARG A 75 21.14 -0.75 -9.95
N VAL A 76 20.07 -1.30 -9.39
CA VAL A 76 20.12 -2.12 -8.17
C VAL A 76 21.00 -3.34 -8.46
N SER A 77 22.06 -3.49 -7.67
CA SER A 77 22.95 -4.65 -7.77
C SER A 77 22.28 -5.91 -7.21
N LEU A 78 22.74 -7.10 -7.64
CA LEU A 78 22.26 -8.36 -7.05
C LEU A 78 22.61 -8.46 -5.55
N GLU A 79 23.75 -7.91 -5.15
CA GLU A 79 24.17 -7.88 -3.74
C GLU A 79 23.20 -7.03 -2.91
N ASP A 80 22.88 -5.80 -3.36
CA ASP A 80 21.92 -4.94 -2.66
C ASP A 80 20.52 -5.59 -2.61
N PHE A 81 20.11 -6.24 -3.69
CA PHE A 81 18.85 -7.00 -3.73
C PHE A 81 18.84 -8.15 -2.72
N ASP A 82 19.90 -8.95 -2.65
CA ASP A 82 20.02 -10.07 -1.71
C ASP A 82 20.01 -9.54 -0.25
N VAL A 83 20.60 -8.36 0.01
CA VAL A 83 20.51 -7.65 1.31
C VAL A 83 19.09 -7.16 1.60
N LEU A 84 18.38 -6.61 0.61
CA LEU A 84 16.98 -6.17 0.73
C LEU A 84 16.05 -7.34 1.05
N HIS A 85 16.23 -8.47 0.36
CA HIS A 85 15.51 -9.70 0.62
C HIS A 85 15.76 -10.20 2.05
N GLY A 86 17.01 -10.26 2.50
CA GLY A 86 17.35 -10.62 3.87
C GLY A 86 16.73 -9.67 4.91
N LEU A 87 16.64 -8.37 4.61
CA LEU A 87 15.93 -7.40 5.44
C LEU A 87 14.42 -7.67 5.49
N ALA A 88 13.79 -7.94 4.35
CA ALA A 88 12.36 -8.21 4.26
C ALA A 88 11.98 -9.44 5.11
N ILE A 89 12.74 -10.54 4.99
CA ILE A 89 12.56 -11.72 5.84
C ILE A 89 12.74 -11.37 7.32
N GLN A 90 13.78 -10.61 7.66
CA GLN A 90 14.06 -10.24 9.05
C GLN A 90 12.90 -9.45 9.67
N VAL A 91 12.36 -8.46 8.95
CA VAL A 91 11.31 -7.56 9.46
C VAL A 91 9.94 -8.25 9.46
N CYS A 92 9.63 -9.01 8.41
CA CYS A 92 8.40 -9.81 8.32
C CYS A 92 8.46 -11.12 9.12
N ARG A 93 9.59 -11.37 9.81
CA ARG A 93 9.90 -12.52 10.69
C ARG A 93 9.98 -13.89 10.02
N GLU A 94 9.48 -14.05 8.80
CA GLU A 94 9.55 -15.29 8.02
C GLU A 94 9.41 -15.02 6.52
N ALA A 95 9.95 -15.93 5.69
CA ALA A 95 9.86 -15.82 4.23
C ALA A 95 8.42 -15.99 3.70
N GLY A 96 7.59 -16.77 4.39
CA GLY A 96 6.18 -16.97 4.03
C GLY A 96 5.31 -15.71 4.16
N ASN A 97 5.84 -14.62 4.72
CA ASN A 97 5.17 -13.33 4.80
C ASN A 97 5.51 -12.38 3.65
N ILE A 98 6.33 -12.79 2.67
CA ILE A 98 6.52 -12.04 1.43
C ILE A 98 5.35 -12.35 0.50
N MET A 99 4.69 -11.31 -0.01
CA MET A 99 3.42 -11.42 -0.74
C MET A 99 3.60 -11.15 -2.24
N SER A 100 4.34 -10.09 -2.58
CA SER A 100 4.52 -9.64 -3.95
C SER A 100 5.85 -8.93 -4.13
N ALA A 101 6.22 -8.70 -5.39
CA ALA A 101 7.36 -7.88 -5.74
C ALA A 101 7.09 -7.11 -7.02
N LYS A 102 7.89 -6.06 -7.22
CA LYS A 102 7.87 -5.22 -8.41
C LYS A 102 9.29 -4.87 -8.82
N VAL A 103 9.56 -4.91 -10.11
CA VAL A 103 10.85 -4.52 -10.70
C VAL A 103 10.58 -3.55 -11.84
N CYS A 104 11.23 -2.39 -11.79
CA CYS A 104 11.10 -1.36 -12.83
C CYS A 104 12.43 -1.14 -13.54
N LEU A 105 12.37 -0.96 -14.86
CA LEU A 105 13.49 -0.54 -15.70
C LEU A 105 13.04 0.69 -16.50
N GLY A 106 13.64 1.85 -16.23
CA GLY A 106 13.17 3.13 -16.73
C GLY A 106 11.77 3.45 -16.20
N GLU A 107 10.83 3.61 -17.14
CA GLU A 107 9.41 3.88 -16.84
C GLU A 107 8.53 2.63 -16.93
N GLU A 108 9.10 1.48 -17.27
CA GLU A 108 8.37 0.22 -17.48
C GLU A 108 8.46 -0.71 -16.26
N ASP A 109 7.33 -1.31 -15.94
CA ASP A 109 7.22 -2.38 -14.95
C ASP A 109 7.55 -3.71 -15.65
N VAL A 110 8.78 -4.19 -15.52
CA VAL A 110 9.23 -5.47 -16.13
C VAL A 110 8.75 -6.69 -15.34
N PHE A 111 8.38 -6.47 -14.07
CA PHE A 111 7.69 -7.44 -13.23
C PHE A 111 6.82 -6.71 -12.20
N ASP A 112 5.57 -7.14 -12.03
CA ASP A 112 4.67 -6.69 -10.97
C ASP A 112 3.69 -7.83 -10.66
N GLY A 113 3.84 -8.48 -9.51
CA GLY A 113 3.01 -9.64 -9.20
C GLY A 113 3.29 -10.32 -7.86
N GLU A 114 2.41 -11.26 -7.52
CA GLU A 114 2.53 -12.12 -6.35
C GLU A 114 3.71 -13.09 -6.51
N VAL A 115 4.38 -13.42 -5.40
CA VAL A 115 5.57 -14.28 -5.40
C VAL A 115 5.51 -15.31 -4.29
N ASN A 116 5.90 -16.55 -4.59
CA ASN A 116 6.13 -17.59 -3.59
C ASN A 116 7.59 -17.60 -3.11
N ASP A 117 8.50 -17.19 -4.00
CA ASP A 117 9.90 -16.97 -3.75
C ASP A 117 10.43 -15.88 -4.69
N LEU A 118 11.61 -15.34 -4.36
CA LEU A 118 12.18 -14.20 -5.08
C LEU A 118 13.15 -14.58 -6.20
N SER A 119 13.19 -15.84 -6.62
CA SER A 119 14.12 -16.30 -7.68
C SER A 119 13.80 -15.64 -9.02
N ILE A 120 12.52 -15.54 -9.39
CA ILE A 120 12.10 -14.87 -10.63
C ILE A 120 12.40 -13.37 -10.58
N VAL A 121 12.16 -12.73 -9.43
CA VAL A 121 12.47 -11.31 -9.21
C VAL A 121 13.96 -11.07 -9.36
N ARG A 122 14.79 -11.95 -8.79
CA ARG A 122 16.24 -11.91 -8.92
C ARG A 122 16.71 -12.02 -10.38
N GLN A 123 16.02 -12.79 -11.22
CA GLN A 123 16.31 -12.87 -12.66
C GLN A 123 16.00 -11.57 -13.40
N TYR A 124 14.95 -10.84 -13.02
CA TYR A 124 14.69 -9.51 -13.57
C TYR A 124 15.73 -8.49 -13.10
N VAL A 125 16.12 -8.54 -11.81
CA VAL A 125 17.17 -7.67 -11.27
C VAL A 125 18.51 -7.90 -11.99
N SER A 126 18.86 -9.15 -12.33
CA SER A 126 20.12 -9.42 -13.06
C SER A 126 20.14 -8.88 -14.49
N GLN A 127 18.97 -8.65 -15.11
CA GLN A 127 18.85 -8.01 -16.42
C GLN A 127 18.95 -6.47 -16.33
N GLY A 128 18.73 -5.94 -15.13
CA GLY A 128 18.82 -4.53 -14.79
C GLY A 128 17.51 -4.03 -14.20
N ALA A 129 17.62 -3.32 -13.09
CA ALA A 129 16.49 -2.68 -12.43
C ALA A 129 16.91 -1.33 -11.87
N ASP A 130 16.12 -0.30 -12.10
CA ASP A 130 16.31 1.01 -11.46
C ASP A 130 15.56 1.07 -10.13
N VAL A 131 14.46 0.31 -10.02
CA VAL A 131 13.65 0.18 -8.80
C VAL A 131 13.32 -1.28 -8.56
N VAL A 132 13.45 -1.71 -7.30
CA VAL A 132 12.95 -3.00 -6.82
C VAL A 132 12.14 -2.77 -5.56
N VAL A 133 10.94 -3.34 -5.53
CA VAL A 133 10.06 -3.35 -4.36
C VAL A 133 9.78 -4.80 -3.98
N ILE A 134 9.96 -5.12 -2.69
CA ILE A 134 9.49 -6.36 -2.08
C ILE A 134 8.38 -5.97 -1.11
N THR A 135 7.20 -6.54 -1.25
CA THR A 135 6.07 -6.29 -0.37
C THR A 135 5.85 -7.49 0.55
N GLY A 136 5.80 -7.24 1.85
CA GLY A 136 5.53 -8.27 2.86
C GLY A 136 4.45 -7.89 3.85
N ARG A 137 4.04 -8.86 4.66
CA ARG A 137 3.13 -8.70 5.78
C ARG A 137 3.93 -8.40 7.05
N TYR A 138 3.67 -7.24 7.66
CA TYR A 138 4.25 -6.87 8.95
C TYR A 138 3.18 -6.83 10.05
N THR A 139 3.43 -7.52 11.16
CA THR A 139 2.52 -7.57 12.31
C THR A 139 2.97 -6.63 13.42
N LEU A 140 2.13 -5.65 13.74
CA LEU A 140 2.32 -4.72 14.84
C LEU A 140 2.19 -5.43 16.19
N GLN A 141 2.74 -4.83 17.25
CA GLN A 141 2.56 -5.34 18.61
C GLN A 141 1.09 -5.38 19.04
N SER A 142 0.24 -4.52 18.46
CA SER A 142 -1.20 -4.52 18.68
C SER A 142 -1.95 -5.65 17.97
N GLY A 143 -1.27 -6.51 17.20
CA GLY A 143 -1.87 -7.58 16.40
C GLY A 143 -2.34 -7.15 14.99
N TRP A 144 -2.36 -5.85 14.70
CA TRP A 144 -2.64 -5.35 13.35
C TRP A 144 -1.59 -5.83 12.35
N CYS A 145 -2.04 -6.28 11.18
CA CYS A 145 -1.17 -6.53 10.04
C CYS A 145 -1.22 -5.35 9.07
N VAL A 146 -0.06 -4.98 8.52
CA VAL A 146 0.05 -3.96 7.48
C VAL A 146 0.95 -4.45 6.36
N PRO A 147 0.64 -4.15 5.09
CA PRO A 147 1.61 -4.29 4.01
C PRO A 147 2.82 -3.40 4.29
N ILE A 148 4.02 -3.92 4.06
CA ILE A 148 5.27 -3.15 4.11
C ILE A 148 6.05 -3.34 2.83
N ASP A 149 6.39 -2.23 2.19
CA ASP A 149 7.14 -2.16 0.95
C ASP A 149 8.59 -1.82 1.24
N PHE A 150 9.49 -2.78 0.98
CA PHE A 150 10.93 -2.59 1.02
C PHE A 150 11.40 -2.18 -0.37
N THR A 151 11.81 -0.93 -0.53
CA THR A 151 12.18 -0.37 -1.84
C THR A 151 13.66 -0.03 -1.90
N LEU A 152 14.34 -0.53 -2.94
CA LEU A 152 15.61 0.04 -3.42
C LEU A 152 15.33 0.80 -4.72
N GLN A 153 15.85 2.00 -4.83
CA GLN A 153 15.75 2.78 -6.06
C GLN A 153 17.00 3.61 -6.35
N HIS A 154 17.33 3.70 -7.64
CA HIS A 154 18.35 4.57 -8.20
C HIS A 154 17.72 5.79 -8.91
N GLY A 155 18.40 6.93 -8.78
CA GLY A 155 18.00 8.19 -9.41
C GLY A 155 16.92 8.98 -8.66
N GLU A 156 16.54 10.13 -9.22
CA GLU A 156 15.41 10.91 -8.74
C GLU A 156 14.14 10.50 -9.49
N SER A 157 13.10 10.03 -8.80
CA SER A 157 11.78 9.81 -9.39
C SER A 157 11.02 11.12 -9.61
N LYS A 158 11.60 12.04 -10.40
CA LYS A 158 10.91 13.27 -10.82
C LYS A 158 10.01 12.96 -12.02
N ILE A 159 8.85 12.38 -11.72
CA ILE A 159 7.74 12.29 -12.68
C ILE A 159 7.24 13.69 -13.04
N SER A 160 7.21 13.98 -14.35
CA SER A 160 6.73 15.25 -14.91
C SER A 160 5.27 15.51 -14.56
N LYS A 161 4.84 16.78 -14.59
CA LYS A 161 3.44 17.12 -14.32
C LYS A 161 2.49 16.45 -15.31
N ASP A 162 2.85 16.42 -16.58
CA ASP A 162 2.04 15.81 -17.64
C ASP A 162 1.89 14.31 -17.44
N MET A 163 2.97 13.62 -17.05
CA MET A 163 2.91 12.19 -16.75
C MET A 163 2.06 11.90 -15.49
N ARG A 164 2.06 12.80 -14.49
CA ARG A 164 1.11 12.69 -13.34
C ARG A 164 -0.34 12.81 -13.80
N VAL A 165 -0.63 13.73 -14.70
CA VAL A 165 -1.99 13.95 -15.24
C VAL A 165 -2.41 12.76 -16.11
N ALA A 166 -1.53 12.24 -16.97
CA ALA A 166 -1.79 11.05 -17.78
C ALA A 166 -2.17 9.85 -16.90
N ARG A 167 -1.38 9.61 -15.84
CA ARG A 167 -1.66 8.59 -14.83
C ARG A 167 -2.99 8.78 -14.10
N ILE A 168 -3.45 10.01 -13.88
CA ILE A 168 -4.79 10.23 -13.31
C ILE A 168 -5.87 9.80 -14.31
N ARG A 169 -5.73 10.18 -15.58
CA ARG A 169 -6.69 9.84 -16.64
C ARG A 169 -6.79 8.34 -16.87
N GLU A 170 -5.65 7.65 -16.90
CA GLU A 170 -5.55 6.19 -16.99
C GLU A 170 -6.34 5.51 -15.87
N ASN A 171 -6.07 5.85 -14.60
CA ASN A 171 -6.80 5.28 -13.47
C ASN A 171 -8.32 5.52 -13.57
N VAL A 172 -8.76 6.68 -14.06
CA VAL A 172 -10.19 6.97 -14.26
C VAL A 172 -10.77 6.09 -15.37
N ALA A 173 -10.04 5.92 -16.48
CA ALA A 173 -10.47 5.06 -17.58
C ALA A 173 -10.55 3.58 -17.18
N GLU A 174 -9.68 3.12 -16.28
CA GLU A 174 -9.66 1.77 -15.74
C GLU A 174 -10.65 1.54 -14.59
N GLY A 175 -11.39 2.58 -14.16
CA GLY A 175 -12.31 2.49 -13.02
C GLY A 175 -11.61 2.43 -11.64
N ASN A 176 -10.30 2.69 -11.58
CA ASN A 176 -9.52 2.75 -10.35
C ASN A 176 -9.57 4.15 -9.71
N TYR A 177 -10.79 4.59 -9.38
CA TYR A 177 -11.09 5.91 -8.85
C TYR A 177 -10.40 6.18 -7.52
N ALA A 178 -10.28 5.18 -6.63
CA ALA A 178 -9.59 5.33 -5.35
C ALA A 178 -8.09 5.64 -5.54
N LYS A 179 -7.44 5.07 -6.57
CA LYS A 179 -6.07 5.45 -6.93
C LYS A 179 -6.03 6.82 -7.61
N ALA A 180 -7.02 7.17 -8.42
CA ALA A 180 -7.14 8.51 -9.01
C ALA A 180 -7.24 9.60 -7.94
N VAL A 181 -8.09 9.44 -6.91
CA VAL A 181 -8.19 10.34 -5.74
C VAL A 181 -6.82 10.58 -5.10
N GLN A 182 -6.05 9.51 -4.87
CA GLN A 182 -4.69 9.66 -4.32
C GLN A 182 -3.76 10.47 -5.24
N ARG A 183 -3.79 10.20 -6.55
CA ARG A 183 -2.94 10.89 -7.53
C ARG A 183 -3.34 12.37 -7.66
N VAL A 184 -4.64 12.69 -7.65
CA VAL A 184 -5.17 14.06 -7.61
C VAL A 184 -4.64 14.79 -6.38
N ARG A 185 -4.82 14.21 -5.18
CA ARG A 185 -4.30 14.80 -3.93
C ARG A 185 -2.80 15.11 -4.01
N ALA A 186 -2.01 14.26 -4.66
CA ALA A 186 -0.57 14.45 -4.76
C ALA A 186 -0.18 15.71 -5.56
N ILE A 187 -0.99 16.10 -6.57
CA ILE A 187 -0.73 17.27 -7.44
C ILE A 187 -1.38 18.57 -6.96
N LEU A 188 -2.33 18.49 -6.01
CA LEU A 188 -2.96 19.69 -5.45
C LEU A 188 -1.98 20.57 -4.67
N PRO A 189 -2.16 21.90 -4.70
CA PRO A 189 -1.41 22.83 -3.84
C PRO A 189 -1.71 22.57 -2.36
N LYS A 190 -0.81 22.99 -1.46
CA LYS A 190 -0.91 22.67 -0.02
C LYS A 190 -2.28 23.01 0.60
N GLY A 191 -2.85 24.18 0.27
CA GLY A 191 -4.17 24.60 0.79
C GLY A 191 -5.31 23.67 0.39
N ALA A 192 -5.44 23.37 -0.91
CA ALA A 192 -6.48 22.47 -1.43
C ALA A 192 -6.24 21.00 -1.04
N LYS A 193 -4.98 20.61 -0.83
CA LYS A 193 -4.60 19.24 -0.47
C LYS A 193 -5.19 18.80 0.86
N GLY A 194 -5.22 19.70 1.86
CA GLY A 194 -5.83 19.41 3.17
C GLY A 194 -7.31 19.14 3.04
N GLN A 195 -8.06 20.11 2.49
CA GLN A 195 -9.50 20.01 2.29
C GLN A 195 -9.91 18.75 1.50
N PHE A 196 -9.25 18.49 0.37
CA PHE A 196 -9.53 17.31 -0.44
C PHE A 196 -9.24 16.00 0.31
N ALA A 197 -8.19 15.98 1.13
CA ALA A 197 -7.86 14.80 1.92
C ALA A 197 -8.83 14.59 3.07
N ASP A 198 -9.33 15.65 3.70
CA ASP A 198 -10.34 15.58 4.74
C ASP A 198 -11.64 14.98 4.19
N SER A 199 -12.10 15.47 3.04
CA SER A 199 -13.26 14.88 2.34
C SER A 199 -13.04 13.40 2.00
N TRP A 200 -11.84 13.03 1.51
CA TRP A 200 -11.55 11.61 1.27
C TRP A 200 -11.51 10.79 2.57
N ASN A 201 -10.92 11.32 3.64
CA ASN A 201 -10.85 10.62 4.93
C ASN A 201 -12.25 10.38 5.51
N GLU A 202 -13.19 11.29 5.28
CA GLU A 202 -14.59 11.16 5.69
C GLU A 202 -15.34 10.08 4.91
N VAL A 203 -15.21 10.06 3.58
CA VAL A 203 -16.06 9.19 2.76
C VAL A 203 -15.43 7.84 2.39
N GLY A 204 -14.11 7.76 2.24
CA GLY A 204 -13.46 6.56 1.66
C GLY A 204 -12.13 6.16 2.28
N GLY A 205 -11.53 6.98 3.16
CA GLY A 205 -10.26 6.67 3.80
C GLY A 205 -10.32 5.40 4.65
N ALA A 206 -11.35 5.29 5.49
CA ALA A 206 -11.62 4.13 6.33
C ALA A 206 -11.91 2.87 5.49
N LEU A 207 -12.68 3.03 4.42
CA LEU A 207 -13.03 1.93 3.53
C LEU A 207 -11.80 1.41 2.75
N ARG A 208 -10.92 2.31 2.32
CA ARG A 208 -9.65 1.93 1.71
C ARG A 208 -8.75 1.13 2.65
N PHE A 209 -8.74 1.49 3.94
CA PHE A 209 -8.07 0.69 4.95
C PHE A 209 -8.64 -0.73 4.95
N LEU A 210 -9.97 -0.88 5.04
CA LEU A 210 -10.63 -2.19 5.05
C LEU A 210 -10.31 -3.02 3.80
N VAL A 211 -10.38 -2.43 2.60
CA VAL A 211 -10.01 -3.10 1.34
C VAL A 211 -8.57 -3.62 1.40
N LYS A 212 -7.62 -2.82 1.90
CA LYS A 212 -6.22 -3.26 2.03
C LYS A 212 -6.02 -4.36 3.07
N GLN A 213 -6.82 -4.35 4.14
CA GLN A 213 -6.80 -5.43 5.12
C GLN A 213 -7.36 -6.73 4.54
N LEU A 214 -8.46 -6.66 3.78
CA LEU A 214 -9.05 -7.82 3.10
C LEU A 214 -8.13 -8.39 2.01
N ASP A 215 -7.40 -7.53 1.30
CA ASP A 215 -6.32 -7.92 0.38
C ASP A 215 -5.22 -8.70 1.12
N LEU A 216 -4.86 -8.28 2.33
CA LEU A 216 -3.80 -8.90 3.13
C LEU A 216 -4.25 -10.24 3.71
N VAL A 217 -5.52 -10.37 4.13
CA VAL A 217 -6.10 -11.61 4.68
C VAL A 217 -5.89 -12.79 3.74
N ARG A 218 -5.91 -12.60 2.42
CA ARG A 218 -5.73 -13.69 1.44
C ARG A 218 -4.36 -14.38 1.55
N PHE A 219 -3.34 -13.68 2.07
CA PHE A 219 -1.99 -14.18 2.26
C PHE A 219 -1.76 -14.78 3.65
N MET A 220 -2.77 -14.74 4.54
CA MET A 220 -2.67 -15.34 5.87
C MET A 220 -2.99 -16.84 5.83
N PRO A 221 -2.40 -17.65 6.72
CA PRO A 221 -2.86 -19.02 6.98
C PRO A 221 -4.37 -19.04 7.31
N LEU A 222 -5.10 -20.06 6.85
CA LEU A 222 -6.57 -20.15 7.04
C LEU A 222 -7.02 -19.96 8.50
N ARG A 223 -6.25 -20.50 9.46
CA ARG A 223 -6.51 -20.36 10.90
C ARG A 223 -6.45 -18.90 11.39
N GLU A 224 -5.60 -18.08 10.78
CA GLU A 224 -5.42 -16.67 11.12
C GLU A 224 -6.49 -15.81 10.43
N GLN A 225 -6.93 -16.19 9.22
CA GLN A 225 -7.93 -15.44 8.48
C GLN A 225 -9.22 -15.24 9.30
N ALA A 226 -9.77 -16.30 9.89
CA ALA A 226 -11.02 -16.21 10.65
C ALA A 226 -10.90 -15.28 11.86
N ALA A 227 -9.80 -15.41 12.62
CA ALA A 227 -9.54 -14.54 13.77
C ALA A 227 -9.34 -13.07 13.34
N TYR A 228 -8.66 -12.84 12.21
CA TYR A 228 -8.41 -11.50 11.70
C TYR A 228 -9.66 -10.85 11.11
N MET A 229 -10.53 -11.61 10.45
CA MET A 229 -11.83 -11.12 9.97
C MET A 229 -12.71 -10.63 11.15
N TYR A 230 -12.70 -11.35 12.27
CA TYR A 230 -13.35 -10.88 13.50
C TYR A 230 -12.73 -9.59 14.04
N TYR A 231 -11.40 -9.47 13.96
CA TYR A 231 -10.68 -8.25 14.33
C TYR A 231 -10.99 -7.05 13.42
N LEU A 232 -11.48 -7.30 12.20
CA LEU A 232 -12.02 -6.30 11.27
C LEU A 232 -13.51 -5.99 11.50
N CYS A 233 -14.11 -6.51 12.57
CA CYS A 233 -15.55 -6.42 12.86
C CYS A 233 -16.43 -6.98 11.74
N LEU A 234 -15.93 -7.97 10.98
CA LEU A 234 -16.67 -8.59 9.89
C LEU A 234 -17.27 -9.93 10.32
N PRO A 235 -18.59 -10.14 10.16
CA PRO A 235 -19.26 -11.40 10.44
C PRO A 235 -18.70 -12.58 9.62
N ALA A 236 -18.58 -13.75 10.26
CA ALA A 236 -17.97 -14.95 9.69
C ALA A 236 -18.88 -15.69 8.69
N GLU A 237 -20.18 -15.36 8.67
CA GLU A 237 -21.20 -15.97 7.80
C GLU A 237 -20.99 -15.58 6.33
N THR A 238 -20.29 -14.47 6.08
CA THR A 238 -19.96 -13.99 4.74
C THR A 238 -18.50 -14.28 4.42
N SER A 239 -18.24 -14.83 3.24
CA SER A 239 -16.87 -15.17 2.85
C SER A 239 -16.00 -13.92 2.66
N ARG A 240 -14.70 -14.05 2.94
CA ARG A 240 -13.71 -12.98 2.69
C ARG A 240 -13.76 -12.45 1.25
N GLY A 241 -14.01 -13.33 0.27
CA GLY A 241 -14.12 -12.93 -1.14
C GLY A 241 -15.26 -11.96 -1.39
N ILE A 242 -16.44 -12.24 -0.83
CA ILE A 242 -17.61 -11.38 -0.95
C ILE A 242 -17.38 -10.05 -0.23
N TRP A 243 -16.78 -10.07 0.96
CA TRP A 243 -16.39 -8.85 1.68
C TRP A 243 -15.42 -7.99 0.86
N ALA A 244 -14.39 -8.59 0.27
CA ALA A 244 -13.38 -7.89 -0.51
C ALA A 244 -13.99 -7.23 -1.75
N GLU A 245 -14.79 -7.97 -2.51
CA GLU A 245 -15.47 -7.44 -3.70
C GLU A 245 -16.43 -6.30 -3.36
N SER A 246 -17.24 -6.48 -2.31
CA SER A 246 -18.23 -5.47 -1.89
C SER A 246 -17.57 -4.20 -1.36
N ALA A 247 -16.52 -4.35 -0.55
CA ALA A 247 -15.77 -3.22 0.00
C ALA A 247 -15.00 -2.46 -1.09
N ASP A 248 -14.40 -3.15 -2.06
CA ASP A 248 -13.74 -2.50 -3.19
C ASP A 248 -14.76 -1.76 -4.07
N LEU A 249 -15.87 -2.40 -4.43
CA LEU A 249 -16.93 -1.76 -5.22
C LEU A 249 -17.44 -0.48 -4.56
N GLU A 250 -17.78 -0.54 -3.27
CA GLU A 250 -18.21 0.62 -2.49
C GLU A 250 -17.11 1.69 -2.44
N MET A 251 -15.84 1.30 -2.27
CA MET A 251 -14.71 2.24 -2.25
C MET A 251 -14.58 2.99 -3.59
N GLN A 252 -14.68 2.28 -4.70
CA GLN A 252 -14.59 2.88 -6.03
C GLN A 252 -15.78 3.79 -6.30
N GLN A 253 -17.00 3.42 -5.87
CA GLN A 253 -18.19 4.26 -5.99
C GLN A 253 -18.06 5.57 -5.18
N ARG A 254 -17.65 5.50 -3.90
CA ARG A 254 -17.42 6.70 -3.08
C ARG A 254 -16.31 7.58 -3.63
N ALA A 255 -15.24 6.97 -4.14
CA ALA A 255 -14.15 7.69 -4.80
C ALA A 255 -14.60 8.42 -6.07
N LEU A 256 -15.40 7.76 -6.92
CA LEU A 256 -15.99 8.38 -8.11
C LEU A 256 -16.89 9.56 -7.72
N HIS A 257 -17.76 9.38 -6.73
CA HIS A 257 -18.66 10.43 -6.27
C HIS A 257 -17.87 11.65 -5.78
N LEU A 258 -16.80 11.45 -5.00
CA LEU A 258 -15.91 12.53 -4.56
C LEU A 258 -15.25 13.26 -5.74
N LEU A 259 -14.77 12.53 -6.76
CA LEU A 259 -14.15 13.13 -7.95
C LEU A 259 -15.14 13.97 -8.77
N LEU A 260 -16.40 13.54 -8.84
CA LEU A 260 -17.46 14.29 -9.54
C LEU A 260 -17.92 15.52 -8.76
N LEU A 261 -18.12 15.41 -7.45
CA LEU A 261 -18.58 16.52 -6.60
C LEU A 261 -17.50 17.55 -6.28
N GLY A 262 -16.23 17.15 -6.25
CA GLY A 262 -15.08 18.05 -6.07
C GLY A 262 -14.77 18.94 -7.27
N SER A 263 -15.64 18.95 -8.29
CA SER A 263 -15.52 19.74 -9.53
C SER A 263 -16.29 21.08 -9.48
N VAL A 264 -16.66 21.56 -8.29
CA VAL A 264 -17.32 22.88 -8.08
C VAL A 264 -16.31 23.91 -7.57
#